data_AF-A0A4Y7JWX1-F1
#
_entry.id   AF-A0A4Y7JWX1-F1
#
_cell.length_a   1.000
_cell.length_b   1.000
_cell.length_c   1.000
_cell.angle_alpha   90.00
_cell.angle_beta   90.00
_cell.angle_gamma   90.00
#
_symmetry.space_group_name_H-M   'P 1'
#
loop_
_entity.id
_entity.type
_entity.pdbx_description
1 polymer ?
#
loop_
_entity_poly.entity_id
_entity_poly.type
_entity_poly.pdbx_seq_one_letter_code
_entity_poly.pdbx_strand_id
1 'polypeptide(L)'
;MAEVLIIAASESLMNRLVSITSDGIYLVGSVKDEMLKLQGTLLGIQGVLSDAEKKQVEKDAVKIWLRELKDIIYEAEDILDGFAYETVRRRMLIQGSKRNRVKNFFSPSNTLAFRVKMARKVKDLNQMLDKVAKEKDMFCFDVSTRRNTTSNDNVIRIGGTSSLVGDSNLIGRENDKSKIIDVLTNISNSEQIYRILLIVGMGGIGKTKLVQSVYGDNVVIRHFEKRLWVCISQNSNLKQIFGQLLESITGTKKDISNLDVMVNSLKENLQNKRYLIVLEEMWNNKHNEWDDMLKTLLPIGAHGSKVIVTTRSNEVALVTRSVYRYSFNRLSDQECWRLFEKIAFGSGGVEKTEKLIKIGKNIAKKCGGLPLATKLLGGMMYSKRGENEWLSVENNNIWNHPEGEEKIIKILKLRYDHLEPHLKQCFAHCSLFPKDHIFKRKKVIQLWMAEGFLLSPSKESAEMEKIGNEYFNTLLRYSFFQDEQKNELGGVKSCKMHDLVHDLAQSVLELNAR
;
A
#
# COMPACT_ATOMS: atom_id res chain seq x y z
N MET A 1 -16.34 0.20 -3.65
CA MET A 1 -15.09 -0.11 -2.90
C MET A 1 -15.09 0.41 -1.46
N ALA A 2 -16.17 1.07 -0.98
CA ALA A 2 -16.39 1.36 0.45
C ALA A 2 -16.91 0.13 1.24
N GLU A 3 -17.57 -0.78 0.50
CA GLU A 3 -17.69 -2.23 0.74
C GLU A 3 -16.43 -2.79 1.42
N VAL A 4 -16.49 -3.73 2.34
CA VAL A 4 -15.40 -4.37 3.09
C VAL A 4 -14.77 -3.52 4.20
N LEU A 5 -14.55 -2.21 4.02
CA LEU A 5 -14.08 -1.38 5.14
C LEU A 5 -15.14 -1.24 6.23
N ILE A 6 -16.43 -1.19 5.83
CA ILE A 6 -17.57 -1.18 6.76
C ILE A 6 -17.72 -2.53 7.47
N ILE A 7 -17.55 -3.67 6.78
CA ILE A 7 -17.55 -4.99 7.43
C ILE A 7 -16.45 -5.09 8.47
N ALA A 8 -15.20 -4.75 8.10
CA ALA A 8 -14.08 -4.82 9.02
C ALA A 8 -14.25 -3.87 10.22
N ALA A 9 -14.74 -2.64 9.99
CA ALA A 9 -15.01 -1.68 11.07
C ALA A 9 -16.13 -2.19 11.98
N SER A 10 -17.20 -2.76 11.41
CA SER A 10 -18.29 -3.36 12.16
C SER A 10 -17.82 -4.56 13.00
N GLU A 11 -16.95 -5.42 12.47
CA GLU A 11 -16.38 -6.57 13.21
C GLU A 11 -15.47 -6.10 14.35
N SER A 12 -14.62 -5.09 14.11
CA SER A 12 -13.80 -4.46 15.15
C SER A 12 -14.66 -3.86 16.26
N LEU A 13 -15.68 -3.06 15.88
CA LEU A 13 -16.64 -2.46 16.81
C LEU A 13 -17.36 -3.52 17.64
N MET A 14 -17.82 -4.61 17.02
CA MET A 14 -18.46 -5.73 17.73
C MET A 14 -17.54 -6.37 18.76
N ASN A 15 -16.27 -6.61 18.43
CA ASN A 15 -15.29 -7.16 19.37
C ASN A 15 -15.03 -6.21 20.54
N ARG A 16 -14.93 -4.89 20.28
CA ARG A 16 -14.80 -3.87 21.32
C ARG A 16 -16.03 -3.81 22.22
N LEU A 17 -17.24 -3.90 21.66
CA LEU A 17 -18.49 -3.96 22.42
C LEU A 17 -18.53 -5.17 23.35
N VAL A 18 -18.15 -6.35 22.86
CA VAL A 18 -18.09 -7.58 23.66
C VAL A 18 -17.08 -7.44 24.81
N SER A 19 -15.91 -6.86 24.56
CA SER A 19 -14.90 -6.61 25.59
C SER A 19 -15.40 -5.66 26.67
N ILE A 20 -15.99 -4.52 26.29
CA ILE A 20 -16.47 -3.51 27.26
C ILE A 20 -17.68 -4.03 28.05
N THR A 21 -18.57 -4.80 27.43
CA THR A 21 -19.71 -5.40 28.12
C THR A 21 -19.29 -6.52 29.08
N SER A 22 -18.28 -7.31 28.72
CA SER A 22 -17.74 -8.39 29.55
C SER A 22 -16.90 -7.88 30.73
N ASP A 23 -16.13 -6.81 30.54
CA ASP A 23 -15.32 -6.21 31.60
C ASP A 23 -16.15 -5.70 32.78
N GLY A 24 -17.46 -5.46 32.60
CA GLY A 24 -18.46 -5.36 33.68
C GLY A 24 -18.31 -4.20 34.69
N ILE A 25 -17.23 -3.43 34.65
CA ILE A 25 -16.87 -2.46 35.71
C ILE A 25 -17.73 -1.16 35.66
N TYR A 26 -18.49 -0.91 34.59
CA TYR A 26 -19.16 0.39 34.36
C TYR A 26 -20.65 0.36 34.05
N LEU A 27 -21.24 -0.79 33.75
CA LEU A 27 -22.60 -0.88 33.23
C LEU A 27 -23.58 -1.14 34.38
N VAL A 28 -24.13 -0.06 34.96
CA VAL A 28 -25.27 -0.14 35.89
C VAL A 28 -26.56 0.09 35.12
N GLY A 29 -27.52 -0.83 35.25
CA GLY A 29 -28.87 -0.70 34.70
C GLY A 29 -28.89 -0.35 33.21
N SER A 30 -29.60 0.73 32.88
CA SER A 30 -29.98 1.11 31.52
C SER A 30 -28.85 1.23 30.49
N VAL A 31 -27.62 1.59 30.87
CA VAL A 31 -26.50 1.68 29.90
C VAL A 31 -26.09 0.29 29.43
N LYS A 32 -26.18 -0.73 30.29
CA LYS A 32 -25.93 -2.13 29.91
C LYS A 32 -26.94 -2.57 28.87
N ASP A 33 -28.21 -2.28 29.11
CA ASP A 33 -29.32 -2.69 28.25
C ASP A 33 -29.24 -2.01 26.89
N GLU A 34 -28.90 -0.71 26.86
CA GLU A 34 -28.66 0.02 25.62
C GLU A 34 -27.44 -0.52 24.86
N MET A 35 -26.35 -0.90 25.54
CA MET A 35 -25.18 -1.53 24.89
C MET A 35 -25.50 -2.91 24.31
N LEU A 36 -26.28 -3.73 25.02
CA LEU A 36 -26.73 -5.03 24.52
C LEU A 36 -27.69 -4.88 23.33
N LYS A 37 -28.56 -3.87 23.36
CA LYS A 37 -29.41 -3.52 22.22
C LYS A 37 -28.58 -3.13 21.00
N LEU A 38 -27.57 -2.27 21.19
CA LEU A 38 -26.65 -1.86 20.12
C LEU A 38 -25.97 -3.07 19.49
N GLN A 39 -25.45 -3.97 20.33
CA GLN A 39 -24.83 -5.22 19.90
C GLN A 39 -25.80 -6.08 19.08
N GLY A 40 -27.04 -6.26 19.54
CA GLY A 40 -28.06 -7.04 18.85
C GLY A 40 -28.44 -6.47 17.47
N THR A 41 -28.68 -5.16 17.40
CA THR A 41 -29.02 -4.48 16.14
C THR A 41 -27.85 -4.53 15.16
N LEU A 42 -26.61 -4.30 15.62
CA LEU A 42 -25.41 -4.36 14.79
C LEU A 42 -25.18 -5.76 14.23
N LEU A 43 -25.38 -6.82 15.03
CA LEU A 43 -25.34 -8.21 14.56
C LEU A 43 -26.36 -8.48 13.44
N GLY A 44 -27.58 -7.97 13.58
CA GLY A 44 -28.64 -8.10 12.57
C GLY A 44 -28.32 -7.38 11.25
N ILE A 45 -27.55 -6.29 11.32
CA ILE A 45 -27.05 -5.56 10.15
C ILE A 45 -25.85 -6.29 9.53
N GLN A 46 -24.92 -6.81 10.34
CA GLN A 46 -23.77 -7.59 9.85
C GLN A 46 -24.19 -8.76 8.96
N GLY A 47 -25.32 -9.41 9.27
CA GLY A 47 -25.86 -10.51 8.47
C GLY A 47 -26.22 -10.15 7.03
N VAL A 48 -26.41 -8.87 6.70
CA VAL A 48 -26.76 -8.41 5.35
C VAL A 48 -25.69 -7.57 4.67
N LEU A 49 -24.63 -7.19 5.39
CA LEU A 49 -23.59 -6.30 4.87
C LEU A 49 -22.98 -6.82 3.56
N SER A 50 -22.68 -8.13 3.47
CA SER A 50 -22.09 -8.70 2.26
C SER A 50 -22.98 -8.57 1.01
N ASP A 51 -24.30 -8.64 1.17
CA ASP A 51 -25.25 -8.49 0.06
C ASP A 51 -25.51 -7.02 -0.27
N ALA A 52 -25.65 -6.17 0.76
CA ALA A 52 -25.73 -4.72 0.61
C ALA A 52 -24.52 -4.17 -0.16
N GLU A 53 -23.34 -4.72 0.13
CA GLU A 53 -22.11 -4.35 -0.55
C GLU A 53 -22.11 -4.63 -2.05
N LYS A 54 -22.63 -5.79 -2.47
CA LYS A 54 -22.76 -6.14 -3.89
C LYS A 54 -23.79 -5.23 -4.57
N LYS A 55 -24.94 -5.00 -3.93
CA LYS A 55 -26.06 -4.22 -4.47
C LYS A 55 -25.76 -2.71 -4.58
N GLN A 56 -24.79 -2.18 -3.83
CA GLN A 56 -24.42 -0.76 -3.90
C GLN A 56 -23.85 -0.34 -5.26
N VAL A 57 -23.31 -1.29 -6.04
CA VAL A 57 -22.74 -1.01 -7.38
C VAL A 57 -23.83 -0.58 -8.35
N GLU A 58 -25.04 -1.09 -8.16
CA GLU A 58 -26.18 -0.87 -9.06
C GLU A 58 -27.23 0.08 -8.49
N LYS A 59 -27.29 0.23 -7.15
CA LYS A 59 -28.33 1.01 -6.45
C LYS A 59 -27.73 2.09 -5.57
N ASP A 60 -27.84 3.34 -5.99
CA ASP A 60 -27.36 4.51 -5.24
C ASP A 60 -28.01 4.62 -3.84
N ALA A 61 -29.26 4.18 -3.68
CA ALA A 61 -29.93 4.17 -2.38
C ALA A 61 -29.23 3.25 -1.36
N VAL A 62 -28.70 2.09 -1.80
CA VAL A 62 -27.93 1.18 -0.95
C VAL A 62 -26.58 1.78 -0.58
N LYS A 63 -25.98 2.56 -1.50
CA LYS A 63 -24.74 3.30 -1.23
C LYS A 63 -24.92 4.38 -0.16
N ILE A 64 -26.04 5.13 -0.21
CA ILE A 64 -26.39 6.11 0.83
C ILE A 64 -26.61 5.41 2.18
N TRP A 65 -27.36 4.31 2.19
CA TRP A 65 -27.61 3.53 3.40
C TRP A 65 -26.32 3.01 4.05
N LEU A 66 -25.37 2.48 3.26
CA LEU A 66 -24.05 2.06 3.75
C LEU A 66 -23.24 3.22 4.33
N ARG A 67 -23.36 4.43 3.76
CA ARG A 67 -22.70 5.63 4.29
C ARG A 67 -23.27 6.02 5.65
N GLU A 68 -24.59 6.06 5.80
CA GLU A 68 -25.23 6.36 7.09
C GLU A 68 -24.82 5.34 8.16
N LEU A 69 -24.81 4.05 7.82
CA LEU A 69 -24.33 3.00 8.73
C LEU A 69 -22.88 3.22 9.16
N LYS A 70 -22.02 3.66 8.24
CA LYS A 70 -20.61 3.92 8.51
C LYS A 70 -20.42 5.07 9.50
N ASP A 71 -21.14 6.16 9.32
CA ASP A 71 -21.08 7.32 10.22
C ASP A 71 -21.51 6.91 11.65
N ILE A 72 -22.54 6.06 11.76
CA ILE A 72 -22.97 5.49 13.04
C ILE A 72 -21.90 4.59 13.65
N ILE A 73 -21.20 3.77 12.85
CA ILE A 73 -20.11 2.92 13.34
C ILE A 73 -18.98 3.80 13.94
N TYR A 74 -18.61 4.89 13.29
CA TYR A 74 -17.58 5.79 13.82
C TYR A 74 -18.03 6.51 15.09
N GLU A 75 -19.26 6.98 15.15
CA GLU A 75 -19.79 7.58 16.38
C GLU A 75 -19.84 6.56 17.53
N ALA A 76 -20.13 5.29 17.22
CA ALA A 76 -20.06 4.21 18.19
C ALA A 76 -18.63 3.99 18.71
N GLU A 77 -17.63 3.97 17.82
CA GLU A 77 -16.21 3.86 18.19
C GLU A 77 -15.79 4.98 19.15
N ASP A 78 -16.13 6.23 18.84
CA ASP A 78 -15.87 7.41 19.69
C ASP A 78 -16.50 7.27 21.08
N ILE A 79 -17.72 6.74 21.16
CA ILE A 79 -18.39 6.46 22.43
C ILE A 79 -17.63 5.40 23.22
N LEU A 80 -17.21 4.30 22.57
CA LEU A 80 -16.44 3.24 23.22
C LEU A 80 -15.06 3.71 23.69
N ASP A 81 -14.41 4.60 22.96
CA ASP A 81 -13.15 5.21 23.38
C ASP A 81 -13.34 6.09 24.62
N GLY A 82 -14.47 6.79 24.72
CA GLY A 82 -14.85 7.47 25.95
C GLY A 82 -14.98 6.54 27.16
N PHE A 83 -15.55 5.33 26.98
CA PHE A 83 -15.62 4.31 28.05
C PHE A 83 -14.24 3.74 28.41
N ALA A 84 -13.41 3.46 27.41
CA ALA A 84 -12.05 2.95 27.61
C ALA A 84 -11.17 3.97 28.36
N TYR A 85 -11.25 5.25 27.99
CA TYR A 85 -10.54 6.34 28.67
C TYR A 85 -10.92 6.44 30.15
N GLU A 86 -12.22 6.46 30.46
CA GLU A 86 -12.68 6.52 31.85
C GLU A 86 -12.24 5.30 32.66
N THR A 87 -12.13 4.14 32.01
CA THR A 87 -11.62 2.92 32.64
C THR A 87 -10.18 3.08 33.13
N VAL A 88 -9.31 3.57 32.25
CA VAL A 88 -7.90 3.80 32.56
C VAL A 88 -7.74 4.91 33.60
N ARG A 89 -8.44 6.03 33.41
CA ARG A 89 -8.43 7.18 34.33
C ARG A 89 -8.76 6.76 35.77
N ARG A 90 -9.78 5.94 35.97
CA ARG A 90 -10.17 5.47 37.31
C ARG A 90 -9.16 4.52 37.93
N ARG A 91 -8.59 3.62 37.14
CA ARG A 91 -7.51 2.74 37.61
C ARG A 91 -6.33 3.57 38.14
N MET A 92 -5.97 4.64 37.43
CA MET A 92 -4.94 5.60 37.86
C MET A 92 -5.35 6.36 39.14
N LEU A 93 -6.60 6.81 39.25
CA LEU A 93 -7.10 7.48 40.46
C LEU A 93 -7.12 6.58 41.70
N ILE A 94 -7.44 5.29 41.53
CA ILE A 94 -7.47 4.30 42.63
C ILE A 94 -6.04 3.96 43.09
N GLN A 95 -5.07 3.91 42.17
CA GLN A 95 -3.66 3.63 42.50
C GLN A 95 -2.92 4.86 43.08
N GLY A 96 -3.33 6.09 42.73
CA GLY A 96 -2.60 7.31 43.07
C GLY A 96 -2.98 8.03 44.38
N SER A 97 -4.08 7.70 45.07
CA SER A 97 -4.50 8.49 46.24
C SER A 97 -5.54 7.83 47.15
N LYS A 98 -5.16 7.57 48.41
CA LYS A 98 -6.09 7.33 49.54
C LYS A 98 -6.68 8.63 50.12
N ARG A 99 -6.39 9.83 49.57
CA ARG A 99 -6.50 11.08 50.36
C ARG A 99 -7.51 12.14 49.91
N ASN A 100 -8.35 11.95 48.89
CA ASN A 100 -9.36 12.99 48.55
C ASN A 100 -10.67 12.42 47.96
N ARG A 101 -11.47 11.73 48.77
CA ARG A 101 -12.81 11.24 48.34
C ARG A 101 -13.87 12.34 48.19
N VAL A 102 -13.69 13.52 48.79
CA VAL A 102 -14.77 14.53 48.92
C VAL A 102 -14.74 15.63 47.83
N LYS A 103 -13.59 15.89 47.20
CA LYS A 103 -13.46 16.93 46.14
C LYS A 103 -13.88 16.49 44.73
N ASN A 104 -14.27 15.23 44.53
CA ASN A 104 -14.63 14.68 43.21
C ASN A 104 -16.13 14.79 42.86
N PHE A 105 -16.97 15.33 43.74
CA PHE A 105 -18.42 15.43 43.51
C PHE A 105 -18.86 16.67 42.70
N PHE A 106 -18.08 17.76 42.76
CA PHE A 106 -18.44 19.06 42.15
C PHE A 106 -17.49 19.53 41.04
N SER A 107 -16.65 18.63 40.52
CA SER A 107 -15.86 18.84 39.30
C SER A 107 -16.61 18.24 38.09
N PRO A 108 -16.33 18.63 36.82
CA PRO A 108 -16.72 17.85 35.62
C PRO A 108 -16.26 16.37 35.64
N SER A 109 -15.62 15.96 36.73
CA SER A 109 -15.20 14.62 37.16
C SER A 109 -16.25 13.77 37.88
N ASN A 110 -17.53 14.17 37.93
CA ASN A 110 -18.58 13.39 38.60
C ASN A 110 -18.92 12.11 37.81
N THR A 111 -18.74 10.94 38.45
CA THR A 111 -19.03 9.61 37.90
C THR A 111 -20.47 9.46 37.42
N LEU A 112 -21.44 10.09 38.10
CA LEU A 112 -22.84 10.07 37.70
C LEU A 112 -23.08 10.94 36.46
N ALA A 113 -22.45 12.10 36.37
CA ALA A 113 -22.56 12.99 35.21
C ALA A 113 -22.00 12.34 33.94
N PHE A 114 -20.85 11.66 34.04
CA PHE A 114 -20.31 10.85 32.93
C PHE A 114 -21.27 9.74 32.52
N ARG A 115 -21.80 8.98 33.49
CA ARG A 115 -22.76 7.89 33.22
C ARG A 115 -24.01 8.39 32.50
N VAL A 116 -24.61 9.49 32.97
CA VAL A 116 -25.79 10.08 32.35
C VAL A 116 -25.46 10.60 30.93
N LYS A 117 -24.30 11.23 30.74
CA LYS A 117 -23.84 11.70 29.44
C LYS A 117 -23.68 10.54 28.45
N MET A 118 -23.00 9.47 28.86
CA MET A 118 -22.79 8.30 27.99
C MET A 118 -24.08 7.52 27.76
N ALA A 119 -24.97 7.42 28.76
CA ALA A 119 -26.29 6.79 28.59
C ALA A 119 -27.09 7.47 27.48
N ARG A 120 -27.10 8.82 27.46
CA ARG A 120 -27.74 9.58 26.38
C ARG A 120 -27.10 9.29 25.03
N LYS A 121 -25.77 9.38 24.93
CA LYS A 121 -25.03 9.10 23.70
C LYS A 121 -25.32 7.70 23.12
N VAL A 122 -25.29 6.66 23.95
CA VAL A 122 -25.58 5.28 23.52
C VAL A 122 -27.04 5.14 23.09
N LYS A 123 -27.97 5.80 23.78
CA LYS A 123 -29.39 5.81 23.42
C LYS A 123 -29.64 6.50 22.08
N ASP A 124 -29.02 7.65 21.85
CA ASP A 124 -29.10 8.40 20.59
C ASP A 124 -28.53 7.55 19.44
N LEU A 125 -27.38 6.91 19.67
CA LEU A 125 -26.76 5.97 18.74
C LEU A 125 -27.68 4.79 18.40
N ASN A 126 -28.34 4.18 19.39
CA ASN A 126 -29.31 3.11 19.16
C ASN A 126 -30.51 3.57 18.33
N GLN A 127 -30.99 4.81 18.51
CA GLN A 127 -32.07 5.35 17.70
C GLN A 127 -31.65 5.51 16.23
N MET A 128 -30.43 5.99 16.00
CA MET A 128 -29.87 6.11 14.65
C MET A 128 -29.68 4.73 14.02
N LEU A 129 -29.13 3.77 14.76
CA LEU A 129 -28.92 2.41 14.26
C LEU A 129 -30.25 1.68 14.00
N ASP A 130 -31.28 1.88 14.85
CA ASP A 130 -32.62 1.33 14.64
C ASP A 130 -33.28 1.89 13.37
N LYS A 131 -33.03 3.17 13.03
CA LYS A 131 -33.50 3.77 11.78
C LYS A 131 -32.88 3.05 10.58
N VAL A 132 -31.55 2.90 10.57
CA VAL A 132 -30.81 2.16 9.52
C VAL A 132 -31.26 0.71 9.45
N ALA A 133 -31.50 0.06 10.59
CA ALA A 133 -31.98 -1.31 10.66
C ALA A 133 -33.40 -1.49 10.07
N LYS A 134 -34.27 -0.48 10.15
CA LYS A 134 -35.60 -0.51 9.52
C LYS A 134 -35.55 -0.27 8.02
N GLU A 135 -34.70 0.67 7.58
CA GLU A 135 -34.50 0.95 6.16
C GLU A 135 -33.91 -0.26 5.42
N LYS A 136 -33.09 -1.05 6.13
CA LYS A 136 -32.56 -2.35 5.67
C LYS A 136 -33.63 -3.23 5.02
N ASP A 137 -34.82 -3.30 5.64
CA ASP A 137 -35.90 -4.19 5.20
C ASP A 137 -36.50 -3.75 3.86
N MET A 138 -36.36 -2.47 3.48
CA MET A 138 -36.82 -1.93 2.20
C MET A 138 -35.96 -2.39 1.02
N PHE A 139 -34.71 -2.78 1.27
CA PHE A 139 -33.75 -3.13 0.21
C PHE A 139 -33.75 -4.62 -0.16
N CYS A 140 -34.51 -5.44 0.57
CA CYS A 140 -34.60 -6.89 0.36
C CYS A 140 -33.21 -7.53 0.25
N PHE A 141 -32.36 -7.31 1.25
CA PHE A 141 -31.04 -7.92 1.29
C PHE A 141 -31.14 -9.42 1.61
N ASP A 142 -30.36 -10.22 0.91
CA ASP A 142 -30.24 -11.64 1.22
C ASP A 142 -29.39 -11.78 2.49
N VAL A 143 -29.92 -12.50 3.48
CA VAL A 143 -29.15 -12.82 4.68
C VAL A 143 -28.03 -13.74 4.23
N SER A 144 -26.80 -13.27 4.40
CA SER A 144 -25.63 -14.09 4.16
C SER A 144 -25.62 -15.23 5.17
N THR A 145 -26.06 -16.43 4.77
CA THR A 145 -25.55 -17.65 5.41
C THR A 145 -24.05 -17.58 5.21
N ARG A 146 -23.31 -17.28 6.28
CA ARG A 146 -21.91 -17.64 6.39
C ARG A 146 -21.87 -19.16 6.20
N ARG A 147 -21.86 -19.61 4.95
CA ARG A 147 -21.05 -20.78 4.64
C ARG A 147 -19.69 -20.32 5.13
N ASN A 148 -19.27 -20.89 6.24
CA ASN A 148 -17.86 -21.15 6.44
C ASN A 148 -17.45 -22.02 5.24
N THR A 149 -17.37 -21.43 4.05
CA THR A 149 -16.25 -21.70 3.19
C THR A 149 -15.07 -21.06 3.93
N THR A 150 -14.66 -21.70 5.02
CA THR A 150 -13.38 -22.41 4.97
C THR A 150 -13.41 -23.18 3.64
N SER A 151 -13.18 -22.46 2.54
CA SER A 151 -12.29 -23.00 1.54
C SER A 151 -11.09 -23.33 2.38
N ASN A 152 -10.95 -24.60 2.73
CA ASN A 152 -9.69 -25.20 3.08
C ASN A 152 -8.75 -25.07 1.86
N ASP A 153 -8.60 -23.86 1.32
CA ASP A 153 -7.29 -23.37 0.97
C ASP A 153 -6.60 -23.32 2.32
N ASN A 154 -6.13 -24.50 2.73
CA ASN A 154 -5.21 -24.66 3.82
C ASN A 154 -4.29 -23.46 3.70
N VAL A 155 -4.31 -22.60 4.72
CA VAL A 155 -3.16 -21.75 4.99
C VAL A 155 -2.06 -22.76 5.24
N ILE A 156 -1.47 -23.24 4.14
CA ILE A 156 -0.25 -24.01 4.15
C ILE A 156 0.64 -23.05 4.89
N ARG A 157 0.97 -23.41 6.14
CA ARG A 157 2.19 -22.97 6.79
C ARG A 157 3.29 -23.33 5.79
N ILE A 158 3.55 -22.43 4.85
CA ILE A 158 4.74 -22.47 4.03
C ILE A 158 5.82 -22.13 5.05
N GLY A 159 6.35 -23.18 5.66
CA GLY A 159 7.48 -23.11 6.56
C GLY A 159 8.62 -22.42 5.80
N GLY A 160 9.19 -21.42 6.45
CA GLY A 160 10.32 -20.68 5.92
C GLY A 160 9.93 -19.71 4.81
N THR A 161 10.33 -18.46 5.01
CA THR A 161 10.67 -17.52 3.96
C THR A 161 11.55 -18.19 2.89
N SER A 162 10.96 -18.91 1.93
CA SER A 162 11.70 -19.38 0.77
C SER A 162 11.92 -18.16 -0.14
N SER A 163 13.03 -17.47 0.10
CA SER A 163 14.11 -17.12 -0.85
C SER A 163 13.91 -17.10 -2.38
N LEU A 164 12.70 -17.15 -2.93
CA LEU A 164 12.39 -17.11 -4.35
C LEU A 164 11.57 -15.85 -4.59
N VAL A 165 12.15 -14.68 -4.84
CA VAL A 165 13.07 -14.38 -5.93
C VAL A 165 13.93 -13.21 -5.46
N GLY A 166 15.22 -13.46 -5.23
CA GLY A 166 16.20 -12.38 -5.35
C GLY A 166 16.02 -11.76 -6.73
N ASP A 167 15.66 -10.48 -6.73
CA ASP A 167 15.15 -9.69 -7.86
C ASP A 167 16.25 -9.38 -8.91
N SER A 168 17.07 -10.36 -9.31
CA SER A 168 18.26 -10.12 -10.15
C SER A 168 18.11 -10.50 -11.63
N ASN A 169 17.10 -11.28 -12.02
CA ASN A 169 16.96 -11.70 -13.42
C ASN A 169 15.84 -10.93 -14.10
N LEU A 170 16.22 -9.85 -14.78
CA LEU A 170 15.37 -9.06 -15.68
C LEU A 170 15.06 -9.88 -16.93
N ILE A 171 13.95 -10.62 -16.89
CA ILE A 171 13.54 -11.48 -18.01
C ILE A 171 13.09 -10.62 -19.19
N GLY A 172 13.66 -10.86 -20.37
CA GLY A 172 13.20 -10.28 -21.64
C GLY A 172 13.63 -8.82 -21.84
N ARG A 173 14.69 -8.40 -21.16
CA ARG A 173 15.20 -7.01 -21.14
C ARG A 173 16.71 -6.93 -21.21
N GLU A 174 17.36 -8.06 -21.51
CA GLU A 174 18.80 -8.17 -21.62
C GLU A 174 19.33 -7.24 -22.72
N ASN A 175 18.65 -7.20 -23.88
CA ASN A 175 19.00 -6.30 -24.97
C ASN A 175 18.79 -4.82 -24.61
N ASP A 176 17.72 -4.50 -23.88
CA ASP A 176 17.42 -3.14 -23.44
C ASP A 176 18.49 -2.65 -22.46
N LYS A 177 18.91 -3.54 -21.54
CA LYS A 177 20.00 -3.29 -20.60
C LYS A 177 21.31 -3.00 -21.34
N SER A 178 21.71 -3.85 -22.27
CA SER A 178 22.96 -3.66 -23.03
C SER A 178 22.97 -2.34 -23.80
N LYS A 179 21.88 -2.02 -24.51
CA LYS A 179 21.76 -0.73 -25.23
C LYS A 179 21.94 0.48 -24.33
N ILE A 180 21.33 0.45 -23.13
CA ILE A 180 21.48 1.54 -22.18
C ILE A 180 22.92 1.63 -21.66
N ILE A 181 23.54 0.50 -21.32
CA ILE A 181 24.95 0.47 -20.88
C ILE A 181 25.87 1.04 -21.97
N ASP A 182 25.66 0.67 -23.23
CA ASP A 182 26.42 1.20 -24.36
C ASP A 182 26.27 2.73 -24.47
N VAL A 183 25.04 3.25 -24.36
CA VAL A 183 24.79 4.71 -24.39
C VAL A 183 25.45 5.45 -23.21
N LEU A 184 25.46 4.83 -22.03
CA LEU A 184 26.05 5.40 -20.83
C LEU A 184 27.58 5.39 -20.88
N THR A 185 28.18 4.34 -21.44
CA THR A 185 29.65 4.16 -21.45
C THR A 185 30.32 4.75 -22.69
N ASN A 186 29.55 5.07 -23.73
CA ASN A 186 30.06 5.73 -24.92
C ASN A 186 30.45 7.19 -24.61
N ILE A 187 31.77 7.43 -24.67
CA ILE A 187 32.39 8.75 -24.58
C ILE A 187 32.48 9.29 -26.00
N SER A 188 31.41 9.93 -26.46
CA SER A 188 31.41 10.67 -27.71
C SER A 188 32.32 11.90 -27.67
N ASN A 189 32.94 12.25 -28.79
CA ASN A 189 33.73 13.48 -28.99
C ASN A 189 32.89 14.79 -28.97
N SER A 190 31.70 14.81 -28.37
CA SER A 190 30.88 16.02 -28.28
C SER A 190 31.42 16.99 -27.23
N GLU A 191 31.33 18.29 -27.52
CA GLU A 191 31.72 19.40 -26.62
C GLU A 191 30.89 19.47 -25.33
N GLN A 192 29.73 18.79 -25.27
CA GLN A 192 28.90 18.75 -24.07
C GLN A 192 29.54 17.89 -22.97
N ILE A 193 29.72 18.50 -21.80
CA ILE A 193 30.24 17.88 -20.57
C ILE A 193 29.37 16.70 -20.10
N TYR A 194 28.05 16.77 -20.35
CA TYR A 194 27.07 15.81 -19.88
C TYR A 194 26.09 15.38 -20.98
N ARG A 195 25.41 14.23 -20.78
CA ARG A 195 24.26 13.81 -21.60
C ARG A 195 23.11 13.30 -20.75
N ILE A 196 21.89 13.63 -21.16
CA ILE A 196 20.67 13.13 -20.54
C ILE A 196 20.06 12.01 -21.40
N LEU A 197 19.88 10.86 -20.77
CA LEU A 197 19.13 9.71 -21.25
C LEU A 197 17.72 9.75 -20.66
N LEU A 198 16.72 10.01 -21.49
CA LEU A 198 15.33 10.00 -21.08
C LEU A 198 14.68 8.65 -21.39
N ILE A 199 14.21 7.95 -20.37
CA ILE A 199 13.47 6.69 -20.47
C ILE A 199 12.00 6.96 -20.19
N VAL A 200 11.16 6.77 -21.20
CA VAL A 200 9.71 7.04 -21.11
C VAL A 200 8.90 5.76 -21.26
N GLY A 201 7.85 5.63 -20.44
CA GLY A 201 6.91 4.50 -20.53
C GLY A 201 5.87 4.51 -19.42
N MET A 202 4.80 3.74 -19.59
CA MET A 202 3.68 3.66 -18.65
C MET A 202 4.10 3.13 -17.26
N GLY A 203 3.27 3.34 -16.24
CA GLY A 203 3.38 2.74 -14.92
C GLY A 203 3.38 1.22 -14.97
N GLY A 204 4.17 0.57 -14.12
CA GLY A 204 4.26 -0.90 -14.07
C GLY A 204 4.96 -1.58 -15.27
N ILE A 205 5.49 -0.81 -16.24
CA ILE A 205 6.17 -1.36 -17.42
C ILE A 205 7.61 -1.86 -17.13
N GLY A 206 8.18 -1.51 -15.97
CA GLY A 206 9.49 -2.00 -15.52
C GLY A 206 10.68 -1.04 -15.70
N LYS A 207 10.44 0.26 -15.94
CA LYS A 207 11.51 1.28 -16.09
C LYS A 207 12.51 1.28 -14.93
N THR A 208 12.01 1.44 -13.70
CA THR A 208 12.80 1.43 -12.47
C THR A 208 13.66 0.18 -12.36
N LYS A 209 13.08 -1.00 -12.61
CA LYS A 209 13.83 -2.26 -12.52
C LYS A 209 14.96 -2.33 -13.54
N LEU A 210 14.73 -1.91 -14.79
CA LEU A 210 15.79 -1.86 -15.79
C LEU A 210 16.91 -0.91 -15.36
N VAL A 211 16.58 0.29 -14.91
CA VAL A 211 17.57 1.27 -14.47
C VAL A 211 18.32 0.79 -13.23
N GLN A 212 17.67 0.12 -12.28
CA GLN A 212 18.33 -0.50 -11.12
C GLN A 212 19.37 -1.55 -11.57
N SER A 213 19.02 -2.38 -12.56
CA SER A 213 19.94 -3.39 -13.10
C SER A 213 21.12 -2.79 -13.86
N VAL A 214 20.89 -1.72 -14.62
CA VAL A 214 21.96 -0.95 -15.28
C VAL A 214 22.86 -0.27 -14.25
N TYR A 215 22.26 0.39 -13.25
CA TYR A 215 22.98 1.12 -12.21
C TYR A 215 23.90 0.22 -11.38
N GLY A 216 23.46 -1.01 -11.10
CA GLY A 216 24.23 -2.04 -10.41
C GLY A 216 25.17 -2.86 -11.31
N ASP A 217 25.26 -2.56 -12.61
CA ASP A 217 26.12 -3.30 -13.51
C ASP A 217 27.60 -2.97 -13.30
N ASN A 218 28.47 -3.98 -13.32
CA ASN A 218 29.91 -3.82 -13.08
C ASN A 218 30.58 -2.86 -14.07
N VAL A 219 30.12 -2.81 -15.32
CA VAL A 219 30.66 -1.88 -16.32
C VAL A 219 30.32 -0.45 -15.92
N VAL A 220 29.08 -0.20 -15.51
CA VAL A 220 28.60 1.12 -15.06
C VAL A 220 29.29 1.53 -13.76
N ILE A 221 29.42 0.61 -12.80
CA ILE A 221 30.11 0.83 -11.52
C ILE A 221 31.56 1.29 -11.75
N ARG A 222 32.28 0.66 -12.69
CA ARG A 222 33.68 0.99 -12.99
C ARG A 222 33.81 2.27 -13.82
N HIS A 223 32.81 2.60 -14.63
CA HIS A 223 32.86 3.75 -15.53
C HIS A 223 32.60 5.09 -14.81
N PHE A 224 31.78 5.11 -13.76
CA PHE A 224 31.38 6.32 -13.05
C PHE A 224 31.94 6.35 -11.62
N GLU A 225 32.73 7.37 -11.32
CA GLU A 225 33.33 7.59 -9.99
C GLU A 225 32.29 7.91 -8.93
N LYS A 226 31.22 8.61 -9.32
CA LYS A 226 30.10 8.96 -8.45
C LYS A 226 28.79 8.50 -9.09
N ARG A 227 27.96 7.83 -8.30
CA ARG A 227 26.64 7.38 -8.73
C ARG A 227 25.63 7.81 -7.68
N LEU A 228 24.58 8.48 -8.13
CA LEU A 228 23.54 9.05 -7.29
C LEU A 228 22.18 8.62 -7.80
N TRP A 229 21.24 8.40 -6.88
CA TRP A 229 19.88 8.01 -7.21
C TRP A 229 18.92 8.82 -6.37
N VAL A 230 18.00 9.52 -7.04
CA VAL A 230 16.93 10.27 -6.38
C VAL A 230 15.60 9.95 -7.03
N CYS A 231 14.62 9.69 -6.17
CA CYS A 231 13.23 9.50 -6.56
C CYS A 231 12.47 10.80 -6.36
N ILE A 232 11.85 11.30 -7.43
CA ILE A 232 11.17 12.59 -7.45
C ILE A 232 9.67 12.34 -7.28
N SER A 233 9.16 12.63 -6.09
CA SER A 233 7.72 12.60 -5.86
C SER A 233 7.03 13.79 -6.52
N GLN A 234 5.74 13.68 -6.81
CA GLN A 234 4.94 14.75 -7.42
C GLN A 234 4.98 16.08 -6.64
N ASN A 235 5.13 16.00 -5.30
CA ASN A 235 5.16 17.14 -4.39
C ASN A 235 6.58 17.55 -3.97
N SER A 236 7.61 16.94 -4.57
CA SER A 236 9.00 17.25 -4.25
C SER A 236 9.33 18.70 -4.62
N ASN A 237 10.15 19.34 -3.78
CA ASN A 237 10.76 20.63 -4.08
C ASN A 237 12.28 20.47 -4.27
N LEU A 238 12.92 21.50 -4.84
CA LEU A 238 14.35 21.48 -5.09
C LEU A 238 15.17 21.13 -3.86
N LYS A 239 14.88 21.76 -2.72
CA LYS A 239 15.61 21.52 -1.46
C LYS A 239 15.59 20.03 -1.06
N GLN A 240 14.44 19.36 -1.19
CA GLN A 240 14.34 17.93 -0.91
C GLN A 240 15.19 17.10 -1.87
N ILE A 241 15.17 17.41 -3.16
CA ILE A 241 15.93 16.68 -4.19
C ILE A 241 17.44 16.85 -3.96
N PHE A 242 17.90 18.08 -3.81
CA PHE A 242 19.31 18.39 -3.51
C PHE A 242 19.75 17.73 -2.18
N GLY A 243 18.86 17.65 -1.19
CA GLY A 243 19.10 16.93 0.06
C GLY A 243 19.30 15.43 -0.13
N GLN A 244 18.46 14.80 -0.94
CA GLN A 244 18.59 13.36 -1.24
C GLN A 244 19.85 13.06 -2.06
N LEU A 245 20.23 13.94 -2.99
CA LEU A 245 21.49 13.82 -3.74
C LEU A 245 22.69 13.89 -2.79
N LEU A 246 22.70 14.84 -1.85
CA LEU A 246 23.77 14.94 -0.86
C LEU A 246 23.81 13.72 0.05
N GLU A 247 22.66 13.28 0.57
CA GLU A 247 22.55 12.08 1.39
C GLU A 247 23.10 10.84 0.65
N SER A 248 22.86 10.75 -0.66
CA SER A 248 23.42 9.68 -1.51
C SER A 248 24.95 9.70 -1.60
N ILE A 249 25.58 10.87 -1.51
CA ILE A 249 27.05 11.00 -1.53
C ILE A 249 27.66 10.82 -0.15
N THR A 250 27.10 11.49 0.86
CA THR A 250 27.68 11.58 2.21
C THR A 250 27.31 10.40 3.09
N GLY A 251 26.28 9.63 2.70
CA GLY A 251 25.70 8.55 3.52
C GLY A 251 25.01 9.05 4.80
N THR A 252 24.90 10.36 4.98
CA THR A 252 24.38 10.98 6.20
C THR A 252 23.41 12.09 5.87
N LYS A 253 22.25 12.06 6.51
CA LYS A 253 21.24 13.11 6.39
C LYS A 253 21.70 14.33 7.21
N LYS A 254 22.16 15.37 6.52
CA LYS A 254 22.47 16.68 7.14
C LYS A 254 21.25 17.59 7.04
N ASP A 255 20.89 18.22 8.15
CA ASP A 255 19.78 19.18 8.18
C ASP A 255 20.25 20.56 7.68
N ILE A 256 20.49 20.64 6.37
CA ILE A 256 20.94 21.86 5.71
C ILE A 256 19.70 22.66 5.30
N SER A 257 19.53 23.83 5.90
CA SER A 257 18.35 24.66 5.65
C SER A 257 18.43 25.46 4.34
N ASN A 258 19.65 25.78 3.88
CA ASN A 258 19.92 26.66 2.74
C ASN A 258 20.29 25.85 1.48
N LEU A 259 19.56 26.09 0.38
CA LEU A 259 19.77 25.43 -0.92
C LEU A 259 21.16 25.74 -1.52
N ASP A 260 21.68 26.95 -1.36
CA ASP A 260 23.00 27.32 -1.90
C ASP A 260 24.14 26.52 -1.27
N VAL A 261 24.04 26.28 0.04
CA VAL A 261 24.98 25.43 0.78
C VAL A 261 24.92 23.99 0.25
N MET A 262 23.71 23.51 -0.07
CA MET A 262 23.53 22.17 -0.63
C MET A 262 24.16 22.05 -2.01
N VAL A 263 23.91 23.03 -2.88
CA VAL A 263 24.48 23.10 -4.23
C VAL A 263 26.00 23.19 -4.18
N ASN A 264 26.57 24.02 -3.32
CA ASN A 264 28.02 24.14 -3.18
C ASN A 264 28.65 22.84 -2.66
N SER A 265 28.01 22.16 -1.71
CA SER A 265 28.49 20.87 -1.24
C SER A 265 28.41 19.78 -2.32
N LEU A 266 27.37 19.79 -3.17
CA LEU A 266 27.33 18.91 -4.34
C LEU A 266 28.45 19.24 -5.33
N LYS A 267 28.73 20.53 -5.56
CA LYS A 267 29.82 20.98 -6.42
C LYS A 267 31.15 20.43 -5.95
N GLU A 268 31.52 20.64 -4.69
CA GLU A 268 32.76 20.11 -4.11
C GLU A 268 32.90 18.59 -4.26
N ASN A 269 31.78 17.86 -4.15
CA ASN A 269 31.78 16.41 -4.21
C ASN A 269 31.84 15.83 -5.62
N LEU A 270 31.27 16.52 -6.61
CA LEU A 270 31.10 16.04 -7.99
C LEU A 270 32.07 16.70 -8.99
N GLN A 271 32.66 17.85 -8.63
CA GLN A 271 33.59 18.56 -9.48
C GLN A 271 34.75 17.67 -9.91
N ASN A 272 35.09 17.73 -11.20
CA ASN A 272 36.12 16.93 -11.85
C ASN A 272 35.93 15.40 -11.76
N LYS A 273 34.74 14.92 -11.36
CA LYS A 273 34.42 13.49 -11.33
C LYS A 273 33.38 13.15 -12.38
N ARG A 274 33.51 11.97 -12.97
CA ARG A 274 32.48 11.44 -13.86
C ARG A 274 31.34 10.89 -13.02
N TYR A 275 30.18 11.56 -13.08
CA TYR A 275 29.01 11.13 -12.33
C TYR A 275 27.97 10.41 -13.22
N LEU A 276 27.17 9.58 -12.57
CA LEU A 276 25.87 9.13 -13.05
C LEU A 276 24.81 9.57 -12.04
N ILE A 277 23.85 10.38 -12.47
CA ILE A 277 22.69 10.74 -11.65
C ILE A 277 21.45 10.07 -12.23
N VAL A 278 20.70 9.34 -11.41
CA VAL A 278 19.38 8.81 -11.76
C VAL A 278 18.31 9.69 -11.11
N LEU A 279 17.49 10.31 -11.94
CA LEU A 279 16.27 11.04 -11.58
C LEU A 279 15.08 10.15 -11.89
N GLU A 280 14.59 9.47 -10.86
CA GLU A 280 13.50 8.50 -10.97
C GLU A 280 12.13 9.20 -10.89
N GLU A 281 11.24 8.82 -11.81
CA GLU A 281 9.84 9.24 -11.92
C GLU A 281 9.60 10.76 -11.95
N MET A 282 10.27 11.49 -12.85
CA MET A 282 10.01 12.91 -13.06
C MET A 282 8.58 13.18 -13.58
N TRP A 283 7.91 14.15 -12.96
CA TRP A 283 6.55 14.61 -13.28
C TRP A 283 6.57 15.87 -14.17
N ASN A 284 5.52 16.10 -14.96
CA ASN A 284 5.41 17.24 -15.88
C ASN A 284 4.85 18.52 -15.23
N ASN A 285 4.54 18.51 -13.93
CA ASN A 285 3.82 19.58 -13.23
C ASN A 285 4.67 20.82 -12.87
N LYS A 286 6.01 20.75 -12.97
CA LYS A 286 6.93 21.79 -12.47
C LYS A 286 8.08 22.09 -13.43
N HIS A 287 7.74 22.44 -14.67
CA HIS A 287 8.71 22.62 -15.77
C HIS A 287 9.89 23.53 -15.40
N ASN A 288 9.62 24.73 -14.87
CA ASN A 288 10.66 25.70 -14.50
C ASN A 288 11.58 25.19 -13.37
N GLU A 289 11.02 24.61 -12.29
CA GLU A 289 11.84 24.07 -11.19
C GLU A 289 12.79 22.98 -11.71
N TRP A 290 12.30 22.09 -12.57
CA TRP A 290 13.09 21.02 -13.16
C TRP A 290 14.18 21.53 -14.09
N ASP A 291 13.89 22.54 -14.91
CA ASP A 291 14.88 23.18 -15.79
C ASP A 291 15.98 23.86 -14.96
N ASP A 292 15.61 24.60 -13.90
CA ASP A 292 16.57 25.25 -12.99
C ASP A 292 17.44 24.25 -12.24
N MET A 293 16.86 23.15 -11.78
CA MET A 293 17.59 22.04 -11.17
C MET A 293 18.64 21.46 -12.13
N LEU A 294 18.24 21.18 -13.37
CA LEU A 294 19.11 20.60 -14.39
C LEU A 294 20.24 21.58 -14.76
N LYS A 295 19.93 22.86 -14.99
CA LYS A 295 20.95 23.90 -15.24
C LYS A 295 21.96 24.01 -14.10
N THR A 296 21.53 23.77 -12.86
CA THR A 296 22.39 23.81 -11.68
C THR A 296 23.27 22.57 -11.56
N LEU A 297 22.71 21.37 -11.76
CA LEU A 297 23.39 20.10 -11.55
C LEU A 297 24.34 19.72 -12.68
N LEU A 298 23.90 19.92 -13.92
CA LEU A 298 24.55 19.32 -15.09
C LEU A 298 26.00 19.83 -15.33
N PRO A 299 26.31 21.14 -15.16
CA PRO A 299 27.65 21.67 -15.41
C PRO A 299 28.73 21.27 -14.39
N ILE A 300 28.38 20.61 -13.29
CA ILE A 300 29.29 20.41 -12.15
C ILE A 300 30.41 19.40 -12.45
N GLY A 301 30.11 18.35 -13.24
CA GLY A 301 30.96 17.15 -13.35
C GLY A 301 32.03 17.22 -14.43
N ALA A 302 32.83 16.15 -14.52
CA ALA A 302 33.77 15.96 -15.62
C ALA A 302 33.07 15.51 -16.92
N HIS A 303 33.79 15.64 -18.04
CA HIS A 303 33.35 15.12 -19.33
C HIS A 303 33.01 13.63 -19.26
N GLY A 304 31.93 13.25 -19.93
CA GLY A 304 31.39 11.89 -19.91
C GLY A 304 30.38 11.64 -18.79
N SER A 305 30.04 12.64 -17.97
CA SER A 305 28.98 12.51 -16.96
C SER A 305 27.61 12.28 -17.62
N LYS A 306 26.75 11.49 -16.98
CA LYS A 306 25.43 11.12 -17.54
C LYS A 306 24.32 11.33 -16.53
N VAL A 307 23.14 11.66 -17.03
CA VAL A 307 21.91 11.69 -16.24
C VAL A 307 20.89 10.76 -16.88
N ILE A 308 20.30 9.87 -16.09
CA ILE A 308 19.14 9.08 -16.49
C ILE A 308 17.91 9.72 -15.89
N VAL A 309 16.94 10.05 -16.73
CA VAL A 309 15.61 10.49 -16.30
C VAL A 309 14.62 9.39 -16.66
N THR A 310 13.84 8.92 -15.69
CA THR A 310 12.68 8.06 -15.97
C THR A 310 11.39 8.84 -15.78
N THR A 311 10.40 8.63 -16.65
CA THR A 311 9.12 9.33 -16.57
C THR A 311 8.00 8.53 -17.21
N ARG A 312 6.76 8.85 -16.83
CA ARG A 312 5.53 8.39 -17.52
C ARG A 312 5.04 9.37 -18.58
N SER A 313 5.47 10.63 -18.52
CA SER A 313 4.99 11.68 -19.42
C SER A 313 5.99 11.96 -20.53
N ASN A 314 5.50 11.97 -21.77
CA ASN A 314 6.31 12.35 -22.92
C ASN A 314 6.77 13.81 -22.87
N GLU A 315 6.05 14.67 -22.14
CA GLU A 315 6.26 16.12 -22.04
C GLU A 315 7.51 16.49 -21.23
N VAL A 316 7.95 15.63 -20.30
CA VAL A 316 9.18 15.83 -19.53
C VAL A 316 10.41 15.93 -20.44
N ALA A 317 10.33 15.39 -21.65
CA ALA A 317 11.39 15.55 -22.65
C ALA A 317 11.67 17.02 -23.00
N LEU A 318 10.62 17.86 -23.02
CA LEU A 318 10.74 19.28 -23.31
C LEU A 318 11.57 20.01 -22.24
N VAL A 319 11.41 19.61 -20.98
CA VAL A 319 12.20 20.13 -19.85
C VAL A 319 13.65 19.70 -19.98
N THR A 320 13.87 18.41 -20.18
CA THR A 320 15.21 17.82 -20.10
C THR A 320 16.10 18.16 -21.30
N ARG A 321 15.54 18.67 -22.39
CA ARG A 321 16.25 18.87 -23.68
C ARG A 321 17.08 17.62 -24.06
N SER A 322 16.53 16.43 -23.76
CA SER A 322 17.29 15.19 -23.77
C SER A 322 17.81 14.87 -25.16
N VAL A 323 19.09 14.51 -25.25
CA VAL A 323 19.74 14.14 -26.52
C VAL A 323 19.35 12.72 -26.94
N TYR A 324 19.05 11.84 -25.98
CA TYR A 324 18.70 10.46 -26.27
C TYR A 324 17.41 10.05 -25.55
N ARG A 325 16.42 9.63 -26.34
CA ARG A 325 15.12 9.15 -25.85
C ARG A 325 15.03 7.64 -26.07
N TYR A 326 14.76 6.92 -24.99
CA TYR A 326 14.50 5.49 -25.02
C TYR A 326 13.03 5.24 -24.66
N SER A 327 12.25 4.79 -25.65
CA SER A 327 10.86 4.40 -25.43
C SER A 327 10.82 2.96 -24.91
N PHE A 328 10.29 2.78 -23.71
CA PHE A 328 10.24 1.49 -23.04
C PHE A 328 9.10 0.64 -23.64
N ASN A 329 9.46 -0.36 -24.45
CA ASN A 329 8.48 -1.21 -25.12
C ASN A 329 7.83 -2.22 -24.17
N ARG A 330 6.70 -2.81 -24.56
CA ARG A 330 6.07 -3.92 -23.86
C ARG A 330 6.90 -5.21 -24.02
N LEU A 331 6.77 -6.15 -23.08
CA LEU A 331 7.33 -7.50 -23.25
C LEU A 331 6.57 -8.26 -24.35
N SER A 332 7.26 -9.15 -25.04
CA SER A 332 6.60 -10.12 -25.92
C SER A 332 5.77 -11.13 -25.13
N ASP A 333 4.79 -11.75 -25.79
CA ASP A 333 3.95 -12.80 -25.18
C ASP A 333 4.81 -13.93 -24.58
N GLN A 334 5.92 -14.27 -25.23
CA GLN A 334 6.84 -15.31 -24.77
C GLN A 334 7.61 -14.90 -23.52
N GLU A 335 8.03 -13.63 -23.42
CA GLU A 335 8.72 -13.10 -22.24
C GLU A 335 7.75 -12.95 -21.06
N CYS A 336 6.52 -12.51 -21.32
CA CYS A 336 5.43 -12.53 -20.35
C CYS A 336 5.17 -13.94 -19.84
N TRP A 337 5.09 -14.93 -20.73
CA TRP A 337 4.94 -16.33 -20.32
C TRP A 337 6.12 -16.80 -19.46
N ARG A 338 7.38 -16.54 -19.85
CA ARG A 338 8.55 -16.93 -19.04
C ARG A 338 8.53 -16.32 -17.65
N LEU A 339 8.17 -15.03 -17.54
CA LEU A 339 8.05 -14.34 -16.26
C LEU A 339 6.91 -14.94 -15.42
N PHE A 340 5.74 -15.13 -16.04
CA PHE A 340 4.58 -15.73 -15.40
C PHE A 340 4.87 -17.14 -14.89
N GLU A 341 5.46 -17.97 -15.75
CA GLU A 341 5.78 -19.37 -15.48
C GLU A 341 6.74 -19.51 -14.30
N LYS A 342 7.78 -18.67 -14.27
CA LYS A 342 8.75 -18.63 -13.17
C LYS A 342 8.09 -18.34 -11.82
N ILE A 343 7.03 -17.53 -11.82
CA ILE A 343 6.34 -17.12 -10.59
C ILE A 343 5.29 -18.15 -10.20
N ALA A 344 4.37 -18.48 -11.11
CA ALA A 344 3.23 -19.34 -10.83
C ALA A 344 3.62 -20.79 -10.49
N PHE A 345 4.68 -21.29 -11.13
CA PHE A 345 5.20 -22.65 -10.94
C PHE A 345 6.54 -22.67 -10.21
N GLY A 346 6.87 -21.61 -9.45
CA GLY A 346 8.04 -21.60 -8.57
C GLY A 346 7.93 -22.64 -7.45
N SER A 347 8.99 -22.84 -6.66
CA SER A 347 8.98 -23.86 -5.59
C SER A 347 7.81 -23.65 -4.62
N GLY A 348 7.05 -24.72 -4.34
CA GLY A 348 5.81 -24.67 -3.54
C GLY A 348 4.55 -24.28 -4.32
N GLY A 349 4.67 -24.02 -5.62
CA GLY A 349 3.56 -23.82 -6.55
C GLY A 349 2.94 -25.16 -7.01
N VAL A 350 1.96 -25.07 -7.91
CA VAL A 350 1.31 -26.24 -8.52
C VAL A 350 2.27 -26.97 -9.48
N GLU A 351 2.09 -28.28 -9.67
CA GLU A 351 2.84 -29.02 -10.68
C GLU A 351 2.47 -28.56 -12.10
N LYS A 352 3.48 -28.57 -12.98
CA LYS A 352 3.30 -28.21 -14.38
C LYS A 352 2.59 -29.34 -15.12
N THR A 353 1.32 -29.13 -15.43
CA THR A 353 0.56 -29.98 -16.36
C THR A 353 0.35 -29.24 -17.68
N GLU A 354 0.20 -29.97 -18.79
CA GLU A 354 -0.03 -29.37 -20.12
C GLU A 354 -1.25 -28.44 -20.13
N LYS A 355 -2.31 -28.81 -19.40
CA LYS A 355 -3.52 -28.00 -19.27
C LYS A 355 -3.26 -26.68 -18.54
N LEU A 356 -2.59 -26.72 -17.38
CA LEU A 356 -2.27 -25.51 -16.62
C LEU A 356 -1.28 -24.61 -17.38
N ILE A 357 -0.35 -25.19 -18.13
CA ILE A 357 0.53 -24.44 -19.03
C ILE A 357 -0.28 -23.71 -20.10
N LYS A 358 -1.26 -24.37 -20.73
CA LYS A 358 -2.11 -23.76 -21.75
C LYS A 358 -2.93 -22.59 -21.19
N ILE A 359 -3.59 -22.79 -20.04
CA ILE A 359 -4.37 -21.73 -19.38
C ILE A 359 -3.44 -20.58 -18.95
N GLY A 360 -2.30 -20.90 -18.36
CA GLY A 360 -1.30 -19.92 -17.95
C GLY A 360 -0.78 -19.07 -19.10
N LYS A 361 -0.50 -19.67 -20.26
CA LYS A 361 -0.10 -18.93 -21.48
C LYS A 361 -1.17 -17.96 -21.93
N ASN A 362 -2.44 -18.36 -21.88
CA ASN A 362 -3.55 -17.47 -22.22
C ASN A 362 -3.66 -16.30 -21.23
N ILE A 363 -3.54 -16.56 -19.92
CA ILE A 363 -3.51 -15.50 -18.90
C ILE A 363 -2.33 -14.55 -19.14
N ALA A 364 -1.13 -15.08 -19.36
CA ALA A 364 0.07 -14.29 -19.61
C ALA A 364 -0.05 -13.42 -20.88
N LYS A 365 -0.64 -13.96 -21.95
CA LYS A 365 -0.96 -13.21 -23.16
C LYS A 365 -1.95 -12.08 -22.87
N LYS A 366 -2.99 -12.35 -22.06
CA LYS A 366 -3.95 -11.33 -21.62
C LYS A 366 -3.29 -10.24 -20.78
N CYS A 367 -2.09 -10.40 -20.21
CA CYS A 367 -1.36 -9.30 -19.56
C CYS A 367 -0.90 -8.19 -20.53
N GLY A 368 -0.91 -8.45 -21.85
CA GLY A 368 -0.61 -7.46 -22.87
C GLY A 368 0.81 -6.89 -22.77
N GLY A 369 1.79 -7.71 -22.38
CA GLY A 369 3.19 -7.31 -22.32
C GLY A 369 3.59 -6.46 -21.10
N LEU A 370 2.72 -6.31 -20.10
CA LEU A 370 2.97 -5.54 -18.88
C LEU A 370 3.60 -6.43 -17.79
N PRO A 371 4.87 -6.18 -17.38
CA PRO A 371 5.54 -7.01 -16.37
C PRO A 371 4.84 -7.01 -15.02
N LEU A 372 4.32 -5.86 -14.56
CA LEU A 372 3.62 -5.77 -13.28
C LEU A 372 2.33 -6.61 -13.30
N ALA A 373 1.50 -6.50 -14.34
CA ALA A 373 0.31 -7.36 -14.50
C ALA A 373 0.68 -8.84 -14.49
N THR A 374 1.75 -9.20 -15.22
CA THR A 374 2.27 -10.56 -15.30
C THR A 374 2.72 -11.09 -13.93
N LYS A 375 3.43 -10.26 -13.15
CA LYS A 375 3.90 -10.61 -11.80
C LYS A 375 2.73 -10.79 -10.83
N LEU A 376 1.73 -9.90 -10.89
CA LEU A 376 0.55 -9.95 -10.04
C LEU A 376 -0.28 -11.22 -10.28
N LEU A 377 -0.54 -11.54 -11.55
CA LEU A 377 -1.33 -12.72 -11.91
C LEU A 377 -0.55 -14.01 -11.71
N GLY A 378 0.74 -14.04 -12.07
CA GLY A 378 1.59 -15.20 -11.78
C GLY A 378 1.63 -15.49 -10.27
N GLY A 379 1.74 -14.44 -9.44
CA GLY A 379 1.70 -14.56 -7.98
C GLY A 379 0.33 -14.99 -7.45
N MET A 380 -0.77 -14.57 -8.08
CA MET A 380 -2.11 -15.05 -7.74
C MET A 380 -2.29 -16.53 -8.10
N MET A 381 -1.75 -16.96 -9.24
CA MET A 381 -1.84 -18.36 -9.67
C MET A 381 -0.98 -19.30 -8.82
N TYR A 382 0.09 -18.79 -8.20
CA TYR A 382 0.96 -19.57 -7.32
C TYR A 382 0.21 -20.23 -6.15
N SER A 383 -0.88 -19.66 -5.64
CA SER A 383 -1.69 -20.26 -4.57
C SER A 383 -2.80 -21.20 -5.07
N LYS A 384 -3.09 -21.21 -6.38
CA LYS A 384 -4.19 -21.97 -6.98
C LYS A 384 -3.70 -23.34 -7.43
N ARG A 385 -4.45 -24.40 -7.09
CA ARG A 385 -4.03 -25.79 -7.35
C ARG A 385 -4.87 -26.45 -8.43
N GLY A 386 -6.13 -26.05 -8.58
CA GLY A 386 -7.07 -26.68 -9.50
C GLY A 386 -7.20 -25.98 -10.86
N GLU A 387 -7.46 -26.76 -11.91
CA GLU A 387 -7.75 -26.25 -13.27
C GLU A 387 -8.92 -25.25 -13.27
N ASN A 388 -10.00 -25.54 -12.55
CA ASN A 388 -11.18 -24.67 -12.46
C ASN A 388 -10.86 -23.30 -11.85
N GLU A 389 -9.91 -23.24 -10.90
CA GLU A 389 -9.48 -21.98 -10.31
C GLU A 389 -8.64 -21.14 -11.28
N TRP A 390 -7.91 -21.78 -12.18
CA TRP A 390 -7.17 -21.11 -13.24
C TRP A 390 -8.10 -20.59 -14.33
N LEU A 391 -9.07 -21.40 -14.74
CA LEU A 391 -10.11 -21.02 -15.70
C LEU A 391 -10.98 -19.86 -15.19
N SER A 392 -11.27 -19.79 -13.89
CA SER A 392 -12.06 -18.69 -13.33
C SER A 392 -11.35 -17.33 -13.42
N VAL A 393 -10.01 -17.32 -13.34
CA VAL A 393 -9.20 -16.12 -13.58
C VAL A 393 -9.11 -15.81 -15.06
N GLU A 394 -8.89 -16.83 -15.90
CA GLU A 394 -8.83 -16.65 -17.35
C GLU A 394 -10.13 -16.08 -17.93
N ASN A 395 -11.29 -16.53 -17.45
CA ASN A 395 -12.60 -16.14 -17.98
C ASN A 395 -13.23 -14.94 -17.25
N ASN A 396 -12.48 -14.27 -16.38
CA ASN A 396 -12.99 -13.16 -15.59
C ASN A 396 -13.26 -11.89 -16.42
N ASN A 397 -14.28 -11.12 -16.08
CA ASN A 397 -14.65 -9.89 -16.77
C ASN A 397 -13.60 -8.76 -16.67
N ILE A 398 -12.58 -8.88 -15.80
CA ILE A 398 -11.44 -7.93 -15.74
C ILE A 398 -10.76 -7.72 -17.10
N TRP A 399 -10.89 -8.69 -18.02
CA TRP A 399 -10.29 -8.64 -19.35
C TRP A 399 -11.03 -7.74 -20.34
N ASN A 400 -12.27 -7.33 -20.04
CA ASN A 400 -13.12 -6.53 -20.94
C ASN A 400 -12.85 -5.02 -20.85
N HIS A 401 -11.86 -4.60 -20.05
CA HIS A 401 -11.56 -3.20 -19.73
C HIS A 401 -10.33 -2.66 -20.48
N PRO A 402 -10.13 -1.32 -20.50
CA PRO A 402 -9.12 -0.67 -21.34
C PRO A 402 -7.69 -1.15 -21.06
N GLU A 403 -6.84 -1.08 -22.08
CA GLU A 403 -5.42 -1.42 -21.97
C GLU A 403 -4.62 -0.48 -21.05
N GLY A 404 -3.42 -0.89 -20.65
CA GLY A 404 -2.48 -0.03 -19.93
C GLY A 404 -2.64 -0.05 -18.41
N GLU A 405 -2.55 1.11 -17.76
CA GLU A 405 -2.56 1.24 -16.30
C GLU A 405 -3.91 0.86 -15.67
N GLU A 406 -5.03 1.16 -16.34
CA GLU A 406 -6.37 0.80 -15.85
C GLU A 406 -6.52 -0.72 -15.70
N LYS A 407 -5.98 -1.50 -16.64
CA LYS A 407 -5.94 -2.96 -16.56
C LYS A 407 -5.17 -3.45 -15.33
N ILE A 408 -4.05 -2.81 -15.01
CA ILE A 408 -3.26 -3.13 -13.80
C ILE A 408 -4.09 -2.84 -12.55
N ILE A 409 -4.77 -1.69 -12.49
CA ILE A 409 -5.64 -1.32 -11.37
C ILE A 409 -6.77 -2.34 -11.19
N LYS A 410 -7.40 -2.82 -12.28
CA LYS A 410 -8.44 -3.86 -12.20
C LYS A 410 -7.90 -5.20 -11.69
N ILE A 411 -6.71 -5.62 -12.11
CA ILE A 411 -6.03 -6.82 -11.60
C ILE A 411 -5.70 -6.65 -10.12
N LEU A 412 -5.17 -5.50 -9.72
CA LEU A 412 -4.92 -5.18 -8.31
C LEU A 412 -6.20 -5.19 -7.50
N LYS A 413 -7.30 -4.65 -8.04
CA LYS A 413 -8.61 -4.67 -7.41
C LYS A 413 -9.09 -6.11 -7.20
N LEU A 414 -8.98 -6.97 -8.21
CA LEU A 414 -9.32 -8.40 -8.06
C LEU A 414 -8.56 -9.01 -6.87
N ARG A 415 -7.26 -8.75 -6.72
CA ARG A 415 -6.48 -9.25 -5.57
C ARG A 415 -6.95 -8.64 -4.25
N TYR A 416 -7.26 -7.35 -4.25
CA TYR A 416 -7.79 -6.66 -3.07
C TYR A 416 -9.14 -7.24 -2.65
N ASP A 417 -10.01 -7.58 -3.60
CA ASP A 417 -11.32 -8.16 -3.33
C ASP A 417 -11.21 -9.51 -2.59
N HIS A 418 -10.14 -10.28 -2.84
CA HIS A 418 -9.83 -11.55 -2.18
C HIS A 418 -9.11 -11.41 -0.82
N LEU A 419 -8.71 -10.20 -0.40
CA LEU A 419 -8.15 -10.01 0.94
C LEU A 419 -9.20 -10.24 2.02
N GLU A 420 -8.77 -10.74 3.17
CA GLU A 420 -9.62 -10.81 4.36
C GLU A 420 -10.01 -9.38 4.81
N PRO A 421 -11.22 -9.17 5.36
CA PRO A 421 -11.74 -7.83 5.65
C PRO A 421 -10.79 -6.94 6.46
N HIS A 422 -10.19 -7.49 7.53
CA HIS A 422 -9.26 -6.76 8.40
C HIS A 422 -7.96 -6.33 7.68
N LEU A 423 -7.48 -7.12 6.70
CA LEU A 423 -6.30 -6.75 5.90
C LEU A 423 -6.60 -5.56 4.98
N LYS A 424 -7.86 -5.38 4.56
CA LYS A 424 -8.25 -4.30 3.67
C LYS A 424 -8.11 -2.93 4.35
N GLN A 425 -8.34 -2.84 5.65
CA GLN A 425 -8.08 -1.63 6.46
C GLN A 425 -6.59 -1.32 6.53
N CYS A 426 -5.76 -2.31 6.86
CA CYS A 426 -4.30 -2.16 6.89
C CYS A 426 -3.74 -1.70 5.53
N PHE A 427 -4.26 -2.25 4.43
CA PHE A 427 -3.90 -1.87 3.07
C PHE A 427 -4.30 -0.43 2.74
N ALA A 428 -5.56 -0.05 2.99
CA ALA A 428 -6.06 1.30 2.71
C ALA A 428 -5.31 2.35 3.54
N HIS A 429 -5.02 2.07 4.82
CA HIS A 429 -4.25 2.97 5.68
C HIS A 429 -2.86 3.32 5.11
N CYS A 430 -2.24 2.41 4.35
CA CYS A 430 -0.95 2.70 3.72
C CYS A 430 -1.01 3.82 2.66
N SER A 431 -2.20 4.18 2.15
CA SER A 431 -2.34 5.30 1.20
C SER A 431 -2.20 6.67 1.86
N LEU A 432 -2.26 6.76 3.20
CA LEU A 432 -2.05 8.01 3.94
C LEU A 432 -0.59 8.49 3.87
N PHE A 433 0.33 7.58 3.53
CA PHE A 433 1.70 7.93 3.25
C PHE A 433 1.83 8.44 1.81
N PRO A 434 2.74 9.39 1.54
CA PRO A 434 2.97 9.84 0.17
C PRO A 434 3.46 8.69 -0.71
N LYS A 435 3.25 8.81 -2.03
CA LYS A 435 3.85 7.91 -3.02
C LYS A 435 5.36 7.82 -2.83
N ASP A 436 5.92 6.66 -3.15
CA ASP A 436 7.32 6.27 -2.92
C ASP A 436 7.82 6.22 -1.46
N HIS A 437 6.93 6.37 -0.48
CA HIS A 437 7.31 6.28 0.93
C HIS A 437 7.93 4.92 1.27
N ILE A 438 9.07 4.95 1.96
CA ILE A 438 9.73 3.75 2.48
C ILE A 438 9.08 3.36 3.80
N PHE A 439 8.26 2.32 3.77
CA PHE A 439 7.66 1.72 4.95
C PHE A 439 8.71 1.00 5.78
N LYS A 440 8.97 1.48 6.99
CA LYS A 440 9.66 0.70 8.00
C LYS A 440 8.66 -0.28 8.61
N ARG A 441 8.90 -1.59 8.47
CA ARG A 441 7.97 -2.65 8.89
C ARG A 441 7.44 -2.44 10.31
N LYS A 442 8.35 -2.25 11.28
CA LYS A 442 7.99 -2.03 12.69
C LYS A 442 7.06 -0.83 12.88
N LYS A 443 7.32 0.28 12.19
CA LYS A 443 6.54 1.51 12.31
C LYS A 443 5.12 1.32 11.77
N VAL A 444 4.98 0.69 10.61
CA VAL A 444 3.67 0.42 10.00
C VAL A 444 2.83 -0.51 10.89
N ILE A 445 3.45 -1.57 11.43
CA ILE A 445 2.77 -2.49 12.36
C ILE A 445 2.33 -1.75 13.63
N GLN A 446 3.18 -0.92 14.22
CA GLN A 446 2.83 -0.11 15.39
C GLN A 446 1.69 0.87 15.12
N LEU A 447 1.60 1.42 13.90
CA LEU A 447 0.46 2.26 13.51
C LEU A 447 -0.81 1.41 13.40
N TRP A 448 -0.78 0.25 12.76
CA TRP A 448 -1.95 -0.64 12.72
C TRP A 448 -2.38 -1.12 14.12
N MET A 449 -1.43 -1.32 15.04
CA MET A 449 -1.72 -1.59 16.45
C MET A 449 -2.43 -0.41 17.12
N ALA A 450 -1.94 0.81 16.90
CA ALA A 450 -2.50 2.03 17.49
C ALA A 450 -3.90 2.35 16.96
N GLU A 451 -4.12 2.15 15.67
CA GLU A 451 -5.42 2.31 15.01
C GLU A 451 -6.41 1.16 15.32
N GLY A 452 -5.97 0.11 16.01
CA GLY A 452 -6.85 -1.01 16.40
C GLY A 452 -7.26 -1.93 15.24
N PHE A 453 -6.51 -1.94 14.13
CA PHE A 453 -6.83 -2.77 12.97
C PHE A 453 -6.50 -4.26 13.14
N LEU A 454 -5.72 -4.61 14.17
CA LEU A 454 -5.28 -5.99 14.40
C LEU A 454 -6.29 -6.72 15.28
N LEU A 455 -6.90 -7.78 14.74
CA LEU A 455 -7.86 -8.62 15.46
C LEU A 455 -7.13 -9.57 16.41
N SER A 456 -6.95 -9.15 17.67
CA SER A 456 -6.30 -9.96 18.71
C SER A 456 -7.27 -10.33 19.85
N PRO A 457 -7.32 -11.61 20.27
CA PRO A 457 -8.08 -12.04 21.44
C PRO A 457 -7.57 -11.41 22.75
N SER A 458 -6.26 -11.17 22.85
CA SER A 458 -5.64 -10.46 23.97
C SER A 458 -5.08 -9.12 23.53
N LYS A 459 -4.99 -8.17 24.46
CA LYS A 459 -4.33 -6.87 24.21
C LYS A 459 -2.84 -6.90 24.53
N GLU A 460 -2.23 -8.09 24.62
CA GLU A 460 -0.81 -8.21 24.89
C GLU A 460 0.02 -7.74 23.69
N SER A 461 1.02 -6.89 23.95
CA SER A 461 1.84 -6.29 22.90
C SER A 461 2.53 -7.34 22.02
N ALA A 462 2.97 -8.46 22.60
CA ALA A 462 3.67 -9.51 21.86
C ALA A 462 2.74 -10.23 20.86
N GLU A 463 1.49 -10.47 21.24
CA GLU A 463 0.49 -11.08 20.36
C GLU A 463 0.09 -10.13 19.23
N MET A 464 -0.13 -8.86 19.55
CA MET A 464 -0.44 -7.82 18.56
C MET A 464 0.69 -7.65 17.54
N GLU A 465 1.95 -7.63 17.98
CA GLU A 465 3.09 -7.59 17.06
C GLU A 465 3.13 -8.84 16.16
N LYS A 466 2.83 -10.02 16.70
CA LYS A 466 2.78 -11.26 15.91
C LYS A 466 1.71 -11.20 14.82
N ILE A 467 0.48 -10.81 15.16
CA ILE A 467 -0.63 -10.66 14.20
C ILE A 467 -0.30 -9.60 13.15
N GLY A 468 0.23 -8.45 13.57
CA GLY A 468 0.64 -7.39 12.64
C GLY A 468 1.74 -7.86 11.68
N ASN A 469 2.65 -8.71 12.13
CA ASN A 469 3.65 -9.34 11.26
C ASN A 469 3.03 -10.32 10.25
N GLU A 470 2.03 -11.09 10.66
CA GLU A 470 1.28 -12.00 9.78
C GLU A 470 0.52 -11.21 8.69
N TYR A 471 -0.13 -10.10 9.06
CA TYR A 471 -0.83 -9.23 8.13
C TYR A 471 0.14 -8.59 7.13
N PHE A 472 1.25 -8.05 7.63
CA PHE A 472 2.29 -7.46 6.79
C PHE A 472 2.86 -8.47 5.78
N ASN A 473 3.15 -9.69 6.24
CA ASN A 473 3.64 -10.78 5.39
C ASN A 473 2.59 -11.20 4.34
N THR A 474 1.31 -11.14 4.69
CA THR A 474 0.22 -11.42 3.74
C THR A 474 0.19 -10.35 2.65
N LEU A 475 0.23 -9.06 2.99
CA LEU A 475 0.27 -7.98 2.00
C LEU A 475 1.53 -8.04 1.09
N LEU A 476 2.69 -8.45 1.64
CA LEU A 476 3.89 -8.76 0.86
C LEU A 476 3.66 -9.92 -0.12
N ARG A 477 3.08 -11.02 0.36
CA ARG A 477 2.76 -12.21 -0.46
C ARG A 477 1.79 -11.88 -1.59
N TYR A 478 0.85 -10.96 -1.34
CA TYR A 478 -0.06 -10.43 -2.34
C TYR A 478 0.58 -9.36 -3.24
N SER A 479 1.90 -9.13 -3.14
CA SER A 479 2.67 -8.19 -3.94
C SER A 479 2.14 -6.75 -3.91
N PHE A 480 1.41 -6.38 -2.86
CA PHE A 480 1.01 -4.99 -2.62
C PHE A 480 2.18 -4.14 -2.13
N PHE A 481 3.19 -4.80 -1.56
CA PHE A 481 4.47 -4.21 -1.23
C PHE A 481 5.58 -4.77 -2.14
N GLN A 482 6.59 -3.93 -2.39
CA GLN A 482 7.75 -4.23 -3.23
C GLN A 482 9.04 -3.65 -2.64
N ASP A 483 10.18 -3.93 -3.28
CA ASP A 483 11.51 -3.41 -2.92
C ASP A 483 11.90 -3.66 -1.46
N GLU A 484 11.75 -4.91 -1.04
CA GLU A 484 12.08 -5.36 0.31
C GLU A 484 13.58 -5.21 0.59
N GLN A 485 13.92 -4.40 1.59
CA GLN A 485 15.25 -4.38 2.19
C GLN A 485 15.26 -5.31 3.39
N LYS A 486 16.19 -6.26 3.40
CA LYS A 486 16.34 -7.23 4.49
C LYS A 486 17.29 -6.71 5.57
N ASN A 487 17.07 -7.15 6.80
CA ASN A 487 18.05 -7.02 7.88
C ASN A 487 19.11 -8.14 7.77
N GLU A 488 20.11 -8.09 8.65
CA GLU A 488 21.20 -9.08 8.72
C GLU A 488 20.71 -10.52 8.94
N LEU A 489 19.52 -10.68 9.53
CA LEU A 489 18.87 -11.96 9.79
C LEU A 489 17.96 -12.42 8.65
N GLY A 490 17.95 -11.72 7.50
CA GLY A 490 17.17 -12.05 6.31
C GLY A 490 15.68 -11.67 6.36
N GLY A 491 15.21 -11.07 7.46
CA GLY A 491 13.84 -10.57 7.61
C GLY A 491 13.64 -9.20 6.95
N VAL A 492 12.45 -8.94 6.41
CA VAL A 492 12.11 -7.66 5.77
C VAL A 492 12.14 -6.53 6.79
N LYS A 493 13.07 -5.58 6.63
CA LYS A 493 13.22 -4.36 7.44
C LYS A 493 12.33 -3.23 6.93
N SER A 494 12.30 -3.05 5.62
CA SER A 494 11.48 -2.03 4.96
C SER A 494 11.07 -2.43 3.55
N CYS A 495 10.03 -1.80 3.04
CA CYS A 495 9.51 -1.98 1.68
C CYS A 495 8.86 -0.68 1.19
N LYS A 496 8.32 -0.69 -0.03
CA LYS A 496 7.51 0.38 -0.62
C LYS A 496 6.20 -0.17 -1.16
N MET A 497 5.23 0.70 -1.39
CA MET A 497 4.04 0.40 -2.19
C MET A 497 4.23 1.04 -3.57
N HIS A 498 3.96 0.28 -4.63
CA HIS A 498 4.02 0.81 -6.00
C HIS A 498 2.92 1.85 -6.20
N ASP A 499 3.17 2.90 -6.98
CA ASP A 499 2.21 3.97 -7.25
C ASP A 499 0.81 3.50 -7.66
N LEU A 500 0.68 2.61 -8.64
CA LEU A 500 -0.62 2.06 -9.04
C LEU A 500 -1.33 1.27 -7.91
N VAL A 501 -0.58 0.72 -6.97
CA VAL A 501 -1.14 0.08 -5.77
C VAL A 501 -1.59 1.14 -4.76
N HIS A 502 -0.81 2.22 -4.63
CA HIS A 502 -1.17 3.39 -3.83
C HIS A 502 -2.44 4.06 -4.37
N ASP A 503 -2.55 4.24 -5.70
CA ASP A 503 -3.74 4.77 -6.37
C ASP A 503 -4.98 3.90 -6.09
N LEU A 504 -4.83 2.57 -6.11
CA LEU A 504 -5.91 1.68 -5.70
C LEU A 504 -6.25 1.89 -4.22
N ALA A 505 -5.28 1.88 -3.32
CA ALA A 505 -5.50 2.07 -1.88
C ALA A 505 -6.19 3.42 -1.57
N GLN A 506 -5.77 4.49 -2.25
CA GLN A 506 -6.36 5.81 -2.16
C GLN A 506 -7.79 5.82 -2.70
N SER A 507 -8.05 5.21 -3.87
CA SER A 507 -9.42 5.13 -4.41
C SER A 507 -10.39 4.35 -3.51
N VAL A 508 -9.89 3.31 -2.82
CA VAL A 508 -10.62 2.58 -1.79
C VAL A 508 -10.91 3.48 -0.58
N LEU A 509 -9.97 4.34 -0.19
CA LEU A 509 -10.11 5.25 0.96
C LEU A 509 -10.92 6.54 0.65
N GLU A 510 -10.91 7.04 -0.59
CA GLU A 510 -11.62 8.27 -1.00
C GLU A 510 -13.11 8.02 -1.28
N LEU A 511 -13.48 6.84 -1.77
CA LEU A 511 -14.88 6.39 -1.86
C LEU A 511 -15.56 6.29 -0.48
N ASN A 512 -14.77 6.44 0.57
CA ASN A 512 -15.14 6.39 1.97
C ASN A 512 -15.21 7.77 2.64
N ALA A 513 -14.75 8.84 1.98
CA ALA A 513 -14.72 10.20 2.50
C ALA A 513 -15.71 11.16 1.78
N ARG A 514 -16.44 10.67 0.77
CA ARG A 514 -17.49 11.39 0.04
C ARG A 514 -18.82 10.67 0.13
#